data_AF-A0AAV6X4N6-F1
#
_entry.id   AF-A0AAV6X4N6-F1
#
_cell.length_a   1.000
_cell.length_b   1.000
_cell.length_c   1.000
_cell.angle_alpha   90.00
_cell.angle_beta   90.00
_cell.angle_gamma   90.00
#
_symmetry.space_group_name_H-M   'P 1'
#
loop_
_entity.id
_entity.type
_entity.pdbx_description
1 polymer ?
#
loop_
_entity_poly.entity_id
_entity_poly.type
_entity_poly.pdbx_seq_one_letter_code
_entity_poly.pdbx_strand_id
1 'polypeptide(L)'
;MHQNMFILNMFVRHMHNNGGRCRETEKLIRYVMAHRIPKQIEHLECLIELNDVDCIDNLRMSRVVFARLCYLLEHIGGLVNSRYVTVTEKGCIGALDGTYIKVKVNESDKPRYRTRKGDIAVNVLVACDMDQKFTYLLSGWEGSTADSRVLRDALNRANRLKVPQRTYYLCDNGYANGDGFLTPFKGVRYHLKDWGEGSLTPQNPHEYFNMYHSKALNVIERTIGLLKKRWAVLRSQTFYSITTQNRIIMTCALLHNFIRSEMLVHPLEHCLDDTNSDDEDNDIDL
;
A
#
# COMPACT_ATOMS: atom_id res chain seq x y z
N MET A 1 -12.84 -6.55 18.72
CA MET A 1 -13.52 -5.25 18.83
C MET A 1 -12.93 -4.15 17.91
N HIS A 2 -11.63 -4.18 17.58
CA HIS A 2 -10.99 -3.17 16.72
C HIS A 2 -11.33 -3.24 15.20
N GLN A 3 -11.83 -4.38 14.70
CA GLN A 3 -12.18 -4.54 13.28
C GLN A 3 -13.54 -3.89 12.90
N ASN A 4 -14.50 -3.82 13.82
CA ASN A 4 -15.83 -3.23 13.54
C ASN A 4 -15.80 -1.69 13.42
N MET A 5 -14.83 -1.03 14.05
CA MET A 5 -14.61 0.42 13.94
C MET A 5 -13.93 0.83 12.62
N PHE A 6 -13.38 -0.16 11.90
CA PHE A 6 -12.77 0.02 10.59
C PHE A 6 -13.82 0.19 9.49
N ILE A 7 -14.89 -0.60 9.55
CA ILE A 7 -16.03 -0.59 8.61
C ILE A 7 -16.83 0.71 8.72
N LEU A 8 -17.04 1.24 9.93
CA LEU A 8 -17.83 2.45 10.16
C LEU A 8 -17.19 3.73 9.59
N ASN A 9 -15.86 3.85 9.62
CA ASN A 9 -15.14 5.00 9.04
C ASN A 9 -15.12 4.98 7.52
N MET A 10 -15.26 3.79 6.94
CA MET A 10 -15.33 3.62 5.50
C MET A 10 -16.72 3.97 4.94
N PHE A 11 -17.73 4.03 5.81
CA PHE A 11 -19.10 4.47 5.53
C PHE A 11 -19.18 6.00 5.38
N VAL A 12 -18.27 6.76 6.00
CA VAL A 12 -18.18 8.24 5.90
C VAL A 12 -17.66 8.71 4.53
N ARG A 13 -17.21 7.77 3.68
CA ARG A 13 -16.54 7.94 2.39
C ARG A 13 -17.43 8.45 1.23
N HIS A 14 -18.51 9.18 1.51
CA HIS A 14 -19.38 9.74 0.46
C HIS A 14 -19.76 11.22 0.64
N MET A 15 -19.38 11.87 1.73
CA MET A 15 -19.78 13.25 2.00
C MET A 15 -18.87 14.29 1.32
N HIS A 16 -19.05 14.47 0.02
CA HIS A 16 -18.52 15.54 -0.83
C HIS A 16 -17.16 15.33 -1.49
N ASN A 17 -17.20 15.32 -2.82
CA ASN A 17 -16.08 15.76 -3.65
C ASN A 17 -16.62 16.52 -4.87
N ASN A 18 -16.01 17.67 -5.18
CA ASN A 18 -15.87 18.14 -6.55
C ASN A 18 -14.70 19.13 -6.70
N GLY A 19 -13.81 18.84 -7.66
CA GLY A 19 -12.80 19.79 -8.16
C GLY A 19 -11.71 19.22 -9.09
N GLY A 20 -12.04 18.94 -10.37
CA GLY A 20 -11.18 18.89 -11.60
C GLY A 20 -9.98 17.91 -11.70
N ARG A 21 -9.51 17.36 -12.84
CA ARG A 21 -9.82 17.37 -14.29
C ARG A 21 -8.98 16.23 -14.94
N CYS A 22 -9.50 15.40 -15.87
CA CYS A 22 -8.81 14.91 -17.10
C CYS A 22 -9.73 14.00 -17.97
N ARG A 23 -9.82 14.29 -19.29
CA ARG A 23 -11.10 14.53 -20.00
C ARG A 23 -11.79 13.42 -20.81
N GLU A 24 -11.25 12.20 -21.00
CA GLU A 24 -11.90 11.24 -21.95
C GLU A 24 -12.37 9.92 -21.34
N THR A 25 -11.59 9.26 -20.48
CA THR A 25 -12.09 8.17 -19.60
C THR A 25 -13.14 8.66 -18.60
N GLU A 26 -13.13 9.97 -18.32
CA GLU A 26 -14.13 10.69 -17.54
C GLU A 26 -15.54 10.61 -18.11
N LYS A 27 -15.79 10.51 -19.43
CA LYS A 27 -17.17 10.60 -19.93
C LYS A 27 -18.01 9.37 -19.59
N LEU A 28 -17.44 8.17 -19.73
CA LEU A 28 -18.15 6.92 -19.45
C LEU A 28 -18.28 6.68 -17.94
N ILE A 29 -17.21 7.00 -17.17
CA ILE A 29 -17.22 6.93 -15.70
C ILE A 29 -18.10 8.03 -15.10
N ARG A 30 -18.10 9.26 -15.64
CA ARG A 30 -19.06 10.32 -15.24
C ARG A 30 -20.48 9.91 -15.54
N TYR A 31 -20.76 9.24 -16.66
CA TYR A 31 -22.14 8.82 -16.95
C TYR A 31 -22.64 7.80 -15.90
N VAL A 32 -21.81 6.82 -15.52
CA VAL A 32 -22.18 5.80 -14.52
C VAL A 32 -22.15 6.36 -13.07
N MET A 33 -21.21 7.24 -12.74
CA MET A 33 -21.11 7.89 -11.42
C MET A 33 -22.11 9.03 -11.22
N ALA A 34 -22.46 9.80 -12.25
CA ALA A 34 -23.47 10.85 -12.20
C ALA A 34 -24.88 10.31 -11.94
N HIS A 35 -25.14 9.02 -12.17
CA HIS A 35 -26.39 8.37 -11.80
C HIS A 35 -26.37 7.70 -10.42
N ARG A 36 -25.19 7.44 -9.84
CA ARG A 36 -25.01 6.80 -8.52
C ARG A 36 -24.81 7.80 -7.39
N ILE A 37 -24.05 8.86 -7.61
CA ILE A 37 -23.72 9.87 -6.59
C ILE A 37 -24.96 10.65 -6.12
N PRO A 38 -25.86 11.14 -7.01
CA PRO A 38 -27.08 11.79 -6.56
C PRO A 38 -27.97 10.86 -5.75
N LYS A 39 -28.09 9.58 -6.15
CA LYS A 39 -28.88 8.59 -5.41
C LYS A 39 -28.30 8.21 -4.04
N GLN A 40 -26.97 8.26 -3.89
CA GLN A 40 -26.30 7.94 -2.62
C GLN A 40 -26.32 9.14 -1.66
N ILE A 41 -26.19 10.36 -2.18
CA ILE A 41 -26.42 11.60 -1.42
C ILE A 41 -27.90 11.69 -1.03
N GLU A 42 -28.84 11.47 -1.95
CA GLU A 42 -30.29 11.42 -1.68
C GLU A 42 -30.64 10.31 -0.68
N HIS A 43 -29.93 9.18 -0.70
CA HIS A 43 -30.10 8.11 0.30
C HIS A 43 -29.58 8.52 1.69
N LEU A 44 -28.43 9.19 1.77
CA LEU A 44 -27.88 9.72 3.03
C LEU A 44 -28.72 10.90 3.57
N GLU A 45 -29.17 11.79 2.69
CA GLU A 45 -30.12 12.86 3.00
C GLU A 45 -31.45 12.25 3.45
N CYS A 46 -31.98 11.21 2.80
CA CYS A 46 -33.14 10.45 3.31
C CYS A 46 -32.90 9.87 4.72
N LEU A 47 -31.73 9.26 4.95
CA LEU A 47 -31.36 8.65 6.23
C LEU A 47 -31.19 9.66 7.38
N ILE A 48 -30.87 10.92 7.06
CA ILE A 48 -30.54 11.97 8.04
C ILE A 48 -31.67 13.00 8.17
N GLU A 49 -32.48 13.24 7.13
CA GLU A 49 -33.51 14.28 7.13
C GLU A 49 -34.89 13.79 7.60
N LEU A 50 -35.22 12.50 7.48
CA LEU A 50 -36.61 12.04 7.68
C LEU A 50 -37.02 11.89 9.16
N ASN A 51 -36.32 11.11 9.99
CA ASN A 51 -36.54 11.02 11.45
C ASN A 51 -35.40 10.25 12.19
N ASP A 52 -35.41 10.25 13.53
CA ASP A 52 -34.40 9.55 14.34
C ASP A 52 -34.50 8.01 14.31
N VAL A 53 -35.65 7.43 14.00
CA VAL A 53 -35.86 5.97 13.89
C VAL A 53 -35.04 5.42 12.72
N ASP A 54 -35.12 6.04 11.54
CA ASP A 54 -34.36 5.60 10.36
C ASP A 54 -32.84 5.76 10.57
N CYS A 55 -32.43 6.84 11.23
CA CYS A 55 -31.04 7.09 11.58
C CYS A 55 -30.52 6.04 12.61
N ILE A 56 -31.34 5.67 13.59
CA ILE A 56 -31.00 4.64 14.58
C ILE A 56 -30.98 3.25 13.94
N ASP A 57 -31.92 2.91 13.07
CA ASP A 57 -31.97 1.58 12.46
C ASP A 57 -30.80 1.33 11.51
N ASN A 58 -30.36 2.37 10.79
CA ASN A 58 -29.30 2.24 9.79
C ASN A 58 -27.90 2.58 10.34
N LEU A 59 -27.78 3.59 11.20
CA LEU A 59 -26.50 4.09 11.72
C LEU A 59 -26.29 3.74 13.20
N ARG A 60 -27.29 3.16 13.88
CA ARG A 60 -27.27 2.81 15.31
C ARG A 60 -27.04 4.00 16.24
N MET A 61 -27.36 5.20 15.77
CA MET A 61 -27.24 6.44 16.53
C MET A 61 -28.29 7.45 16.07
N SER A 62 -28.73 8.32 16.98
CA SER A 62 -29.65 9.41 16.60
C SER A 62 -28.93 10.47 15.76
N ARG A 63 -29.71 11.31 15.08
CA ARG A 63 -29.15 12.38 14.23
C ARG A 63 -28.25 13.33 15.00
N VAL A 64 -28.62 13.62 16.25
CA VAL A 64 -27.83 14.48 17.15
C VAL A 64 -26.48 13.83 17.49
N VAL A 65 -26.46 12.53 17.74
CA VAL A 65 -25.22 11.80 18.05
C VAL A 65 -24.35 11.68 16.81
N PHE A 66 -24.95 11.44 15.64
CA PHE A 66 -24.26 11.41 14.36
C PHE A 66 -23.63 12.78 14.03
N ALA A 67 -24.39 13.86 14.14
CA ALA A 67 -23.88 15.22 13.94
C ALA A 67 -22.73 15.57 14.90
N ARG A 68 -22.85 15.16 16.16
CA ARG A 68 -21.79 15.34 17.15
C ARG A 68 -20.55 14.51 16.82
N LEU A 69 -20.73 13.28 16.33
CA LEU A 69 -19.62 12.44 15.85
C LEU A 69 -18.90 13.10 14.67
N CYS A 70 -19.63 13.60 13.66
CA CYS A 70 -19.05 14.33 12.54
C CYS A 70 -18.25 15.56 13.01
N TYR A 71 -18.82 16.35 13.92
CA TYR A 71 -18.13 17.50 14.52
C TYR A 71 -16.83 17.09 15.23
N LEU A 72 -16.86 16.02 16.03
CA LEU A 72 -15.68 15.51 16.73
C LEU A 72 -14.63 15.00 15.75
N LEU A 73 -15.03 14.31 14.67
CA LEU A 73 -14.11 13.80 13.66
C LEU A 73 -13.41 14.95 12.92
N GLU A 74 -14.14 16.00 12.56
CA GLU A 74 -13.59 17.17 11.86
C GLU A 74 -12.70 18.02 12.77
N HIS A 75 -13.17 18.35 13.99
CA HIS A 75 -12.53 19.36 14.83
C HIS A 75 -11.54 18.78 15.84
N ILE A 76 -11.70 17.51 16.24
CA ILE A 76 -10.79 16.83 17.17
C ILE A 76 -9.99 15.73 16.45
N GLY A 77 -10.64 14.97 15.57
CA GLY A 77 -10.03 13.91 14.78
C GLY A 77 -9.16 14.42 13.63
N GLY A 78 -9.29 15.70 13.26
CA GLY A 78 -8.52 16.32 12.19
C GLY A 78 -8.96 15.91 10.79
N LEU A 79 -10.16 15.34 10.65
CA LEU A 79 -10.73 14.93 9.37
C LEU A 79 -10.87 16.14 8.44
N VAL A 80 -10.03 16.21 7.42
CA VAL A 80 -10.07 17.28 6.42
C VAL A 80 -10.78 16.84 5.14
N ASN A 81 -11.50 17.78 4.54
CA ASN A 81 -12.09 17.58 3.22
C ASN A 81 -10.98 17.48 2.15
N SER A 82 -10.58 16.25 1.82
CA SER A 82 -9.53 15.93 0.85
C SER A 82 -10.05 14.92 -0.18
N ARG A 83 -9.60 15.05 -1.44
CA ARG A 83 -9.89 14.13 -2.56
C ARG A 83 -9.42 12.69 -2.26
N TYR A 84 -8.45 12.56 -1.37
CA TYR A 84 -7.94 11.30 -0.86
C TYR A 84 -8.18 11.30 0.64
N VAL A 85 -8.81 10.25 1.17
CA VAL A 85 -8.55 9.89 2.57
C VAL A 85 -7.07 9.55 2.59
N THR A 86 -6.23 10.50 2.97
CA THR A 86 -4.83 10.19 3.21
C THR A 86 -4.86 9.14 4.31
N VAL A 87 -4.21 8.01 4.02
CA VAL A 87 -4.06 6.87 4.92
C VAL A 87 -3.50 7.25 6.31
N THR A 88 -3.03 8.50 6.45
CA THR A 88 -2.60 9.18 7.67
C THR A 88 -3.62 9.23 8.82
N GLU A 89 -4.92 9.01 8.60
CA GLU A 89 -5.89 9.10 9.72
C GLU A 89 -6.14 7.80 10.51
N LYS A 90 -5.40 6.71 10.25
CA LYS A 90 -5.49 5.49 11.08
C LYS A 90 -4.15 4.87 11.47
N GLY A 91 -3.10 5.66 11.59
CA GLY A 91 -1.80 5.18 12.08
C GLY A 91 -1.02 4.34 11.05
N CYS A 92 -1.47 4.23 9.80
CA CYS A 92 -0.65 3.64 8.77
C CYS A 92 0.45 4.63 8.37
N ILE A 93 1.71 4.26 8.59
CA ILE A 93 2.88 5.10 8.31
C ILE A 93 3.54 4.79 6.98
N GLY A 94 3.07 3.75 6.28
CA GLY A 94 3.63 3.34 5.01
C GLY A 94 3.35 1.89 4.66
N ALA A 95 4.12 1.37 3.72
CA ALA A 95 4.12 -0.02 3.32
C ALA A 95 5.53 -0.63 3.41
N LEU A 96 5.59 -1.94 3.60
CA LEU A 96 6.81 -2.72 3.78
C LEU A 96 6.74 -3.97 2.91
N ASP A 97 7.83 -4.23 2.21
CA ASP A 97 7.96 -5.42 1.39
C ASP A 97 9.43 -5.84 1.19
N GLY A 98 9.63 -7.07 0.73
CA GLY A 98 10.91 -7.63 0.35
C GLY A 98 11.18 -7.41 -1.14
N THR A 99 12.44 -7.24 -1.52
CA THR A 99 12.84 -7.22 -2.92
C THR A 99 14.17 -7.90 -3.13
N TYR A 100 14.32 -8.55 -4.28
CA TYR A 100 15.56 -9.24 -4.65
C TYR A 100 16.39 -8.39 -5.61
N ILE A 101 17.68 -8.30 -5.32
CA ILE A 101 18.69 -7.65 -6.17
C ILE A 101 19.68 -8.71 -6.65
N LYS A 102 19.83 -8.88 -7.96
CA LYS A 102 20.69 -9.91 -8.56
C LYS A 102 22.16 -9.63 -8.24
N VAL A 103 22.88 -10.68 -7.83
CA VAL A 103 24.30 -10.59 -7.44
C VAL A 103 25.12 -11.72 -8.04
N LYS A 104 26.43 -11.52 -8.11
CA LYS A 104 27.38 -12.58 -8.43
C LYS A 104 28.09 -13.04 -7.15
N VAL A 105 28.06 -14.36 -6.92
CA VAL A 105 28.77 -15.01 -5.81
C VAL A 105 29.54 -16.21 -6.34
N ASN A 106 30.48 -16.72 -5.54
CA ASN A 106 31.21 -17.94 -5.85
C ASN A 106 30.27 -19.14 -5.93
N GLU A 107 30.66 -20.18 -6.68
CA GLU A 107 29.85 -21.41 -6.84
C GLU A 107 29.44 -22.03 -5.49
N SER A 108 30.36 -22.00 -4.51
CA SER A 108 30.13 -22.49 -3.15
C SER A 108 29.01 -21.76 -2.40
N ASP A 109 28.81 -20.47 -2.69
CA ASP A 109 27.83 -19.62 -2.01
C ASP A 109 26.49 -19.55 -2.74
N LYS A 110 26.43 -19.93 -4.03
CA LYS A 110 25.19 -19.89 -4.83
C LYS A 110 23.97 -20.52 -4.15
N PRO A 111 24.07 -21.68 -3.45
CA PRO A 111 22.91 -22.26 -2.78
C PRO A 111 22.30 -21.33 -1.72
N ARG A 112 23.12 -20.54 -1.01
CA ARG A 112 22.64 -19.59 0.01
C ARG A 112 21.91 -18.41 -0.63
N TYR A 113 22.40 -17.91 -1.75
CA TYR A 113 21.82 -16.74 -2.43
C TYR A 113 20.74 -17.09 -3.45
N ARG A 114 20.38 -18.38 -3.58
CA ARG A 114 19.35 -18.82 -4.53
C ARG A 114 17.96 -18.52 -3.99
N THR A 115 17.21 -17.71 -4.73
CA THR A 115 15.79 -17.43 -4.47
C THR A 115 14.92 -18.63 -4.85
N ARG A 116 13.64 -18.60 -4.47
CA ARG A 116 12.65 -19.62 -4.90
C ARG A 116 12.50 -19.69 -6.42
N LYS A 117 12.63 -18.55 -7.12
CA LYS A 117 12.60 -18.44 -8.58
C LYS A 117 13.91 -18.89 -9.26
N GLY A 118 14.91 -19.34 -8.48
CA GLY A 118 16.19 -19.86 -8.99
C GLY A 118 17.25 -18.80 -9.27
N ASP A 119 16.91 -17.51 -9.19
CA ASP A 119 17.85 -16.41 -9.33
C ASP A 119 18.85 -16.35 -8.16
N ILE A 120 20.07 -15.90 -8.44
CA ILE A 120 21.10 -15.61 -7.43
C ILE A 120 20.99 -14.13 -7.03
N ALA A 121 20.49 -13.87 -5.82
CA ALA A 121 20.16 -12.53 -5.37
C ALA A 121 20.43 -12.33 -3.87
N VAL A 122 20.54 -11.07 -3.47
CA VAL A 122 20.38 -10.66 -2.07
C VAL A 122 18.92 -10.29 -1.83
N ASN A 123 18.40 -10.69 -0.68
CA ASN A 123 17.11 -10.25 -0.17
C ASN A 123 17.29 -8.88 0.53
N VAL A 124 16.45 -7.93 0.17
CA VAL A 124 16.42 -6.57 0.70
C VAL A 124 15.03 -6.28 1.23
N LEU A 125 14.92 -6.02 2.53
CA LEU A 125 13.68 -5.53 3.13
C LEU A 125 13.64 -4.01 3.02
N VAL A 126 12.53 -3.48 2.53
CA VAL A 126 12.31 -2.04 2.40
C VAL A 126 10.99 -1.63 3.04
N ALA A 127 10.96 -0.44 3.63
CA ALA A 127 9.73 0.23 4.01
C ALA A 127 9.72 1.64 3.42
N CYS A 128 8.57 2.08 2.91
CA CYS A 128 8.39 3.42 2.38
C CYS A 128 7.17 4.10 2.99
N ASP A 129 7.19 5.43 3.04
CA ASP A 129 5.99 6.23 3.35
C ASP A 129 5.06 6.34 2.13
N MET A 130 3.95 7.05 2.31
CA MET A 130 2.95 7.28 1.25
C MET A 130 3.47 8.18 0.12
N ASP A 131 4.56 8.91 0.34
CA ASP A 131 5.21 9.79 -0.64
C ASP A 131 6.30 9.05 -1.46
N GLN A 132 6.37 7.72 -1.30
CA GLN A 132 7.33 6.84 -1.94
C GLN A 132 8.79 7.14 -1.54
N LYS A 133 9.01 7.62 -0.31
CA LYS A 133 10.34 7.75 0.29
C LYS A 133 10.61 6.57 1.20
N PHE A 134 11.80 5.99 1.07
CA PHE A 134 12.24 4.91 1.94
C PHE A 134 12.42 5.42 3.37
N THR A 135 11.69 4.81 4.31
CA THR A 135 11.82 5.08 5.75
C THR A 135 12.71 4.06 6.43
N TYR A 136 12.89 2.89 5.81
CA TYR A 136 13.80 1.84 6.28
C TYR A 136 14.32 1.00 5.10
N LEU A 137 15.58 0.57 5.20
CA LEU A 137 16.18 -0.37 4.25
C LEU A 137 17.15 -1.29 4.98
N LEU A 138 16.98 -2.60 4.79
CA LEU A 138 17.88 -3.64 5.28
C LEU A 138 18.29 -4.55 4.12
N SER A 139 19.53 -4.40 3.67
CA SER A 139 20.14 -5.24 2.63
C SER A 139 21.14 -6.23 3.22
N GLY A 140 21.46 -7.27 2.44
CA GLY A 140 22.54 -8.20 2.73
C GLY A 140 22.13 -9.56 3.26
N TRP A 141 20.83 -9.84 3.31
CA TRP A 141 20.32 -11.18 3.54
C TRP A 141 20.47 -12.03 2.28
N GLU A 142 20.73 -13.32 2.46
CA GLU A 142 20.86 -14.23 1.33
C GLU A 142 19.50 -14.47 0.66
N GLY A 143 19.48 -14.63 -0.67
CA GLY A 143 18.24 -14.80 -1.43
C GLY A 143 17.39 -16.02 -1.06
N SER A 144 17.95 -17.02 -0.38
CA SER A 144 17.17 -18.16 0.17
C SER A 144 16.43 -17.84 1.47
N THR A 145 16.73 -16.70 2.09
CA THR A 145 16.12 -16.29 3.36
C THR A 145 14.68 -15.83 3.15
N ALA A 146 13.75 -16.41 3.90
CA ALA A 146 12.35 -15.98 3.91
C ALA A 146 12.18 -14.56 4.48
N ASP A 147 11.29 -13.77 3.90
CA ASP A 147 11.07 -12.36 4.27
C ASP A 147 10.70 -12.17 5.74
N SER A 148 9.94 -13.12 6.31
CA SER A 148 9.60 -13.12 7.74
C SER A 148 10.84 -13.19 8.65
N ARG A 149 11.89 -13.89 8.23
CA ARG A 149 13.17 -13.96 8.96
C ARG A 149 13.94 -12.65 8.84
N VAL A 150 13.92 -12.02 7.66
CA VAL A 150 14.54 -10.70 7.44
C VAL A 150 13.84 -9.64 8.29
N LEU A 151 12.50 -9.64 8.32
CA LEU A 151 11.72 -8.72 9.16
C LEU A 151 12.01 -8.93 10.65
N ARG A 152 12.08 -10.18 11.13
CA ARG A 152 12.43 -10.47 12.52
C ARG A 152 13.81 -9.94 12.89
N ASP A 153 14.78 -10.06 12.00
CA ASP A 153 16.10 -9.44 12.20
C ASP A 153 15.98 -7.90 12.22
N ALA A 154 15.29 -7.30 11.26
CA ALA A 154 15.07 -5.86 11.19
C ALA A 154 14.49 -5.27 12.49
N LEU A 155 13.67 -6.02 13.22
CA LEU A 155 13.08 -5.59 14.50
C LEU A 155 14.05 -5.68 15.70
N ASN A 156 15.03 -6.59 15.66
CA ASN A 156 15.89 -6.90 16.81
C ASN A 156 17.30 -6.31 16.73
N ARG A 157 17.67 -5.66 15.62
CA ARG A 157 19.00 -5.05 15.43
C ARG A 157 19.20 -3.76 16.21
N ALA A 158 20.46 -3.32 16.33
CA ALA A 158 20.78 -2.01 16.89
C ALA A 158 20.14 -0.87 16.08
N ASN A 159 20.22 -0.94 14.75
CA ASN A 159 19.55 -0.05 13.81
C ASN A 159 18.15 -0.58 13.43
N ARG A 160 17.37 -1.01 14.42
CA ARG A 160 16.05 -1.63 14.21
C ARG A 160 15.07 -0.73 13.46
N LEU A 161 14.18 -1.38 12.71
CA LEU A 161 12.92 -0.78 12.27
C LEU A 161 12.11 -0.39 13.51
N LYS A 162 11.80 0.89 13.65
CA LYS A 162 11.00 1.42 14.74
C LYS A 162 9.60 1.70 14.23
N VAL A 163 8.61 1.01 14.80
CA VAL A 163 7.20 1.30 14.57
C VAL A 163 6.66 2.05 15.78
N PRO A 164 6.28 3.34 15.65
CA PRO A 164 5.65 4.08 16.73
C PRO A 164 4.40 3.37 17.28
N GLN A 165 4.11 3.58 18.57
CA GLN A 165 2.91 3.01 19.16
C GLN A 165 1.65 3.46 18.42
N ARG A 166 0.69 2.54 18.26
CA ARG A 166 -0.58 2.77 17.57
C ARG A 166 -0.42 3.10 16.07
N THR A 167 0.75 2.81 15.51
CA THR A 167 0.99 2.90 14.07
C THR A 167 1.34 1.53 13.48
N TYR A 168 1.26 1.40 12.15
CA TYR A 168 1.60 0.17 11.45
C TYR A 168 2.09 0.41 10.02
N TYR A 169 2.84 -0.54 9.48
CA TYR A 169 3.08 -0.69 8.05
C TYR A 169 2.09 -1.67 7.43
N LEU A 170 1.65 -1.41 6.21
CA LEU A 170 1.01 -2.42 5.37
C LEU A 170 2.07 -3.40 4.89
N CYS A 171 1.79 -4.69 4.98
CA CYS A 171 2.66 -5.76 4.52
C CYS A 171 1.89 -6.71 3.61
N ASP A 172 2.62 -7.38 2.72
CA ASP A 172 2.07 -8.42 1.88
C ASP A 172 1.68 -9.69 2.67
N ASN A 173 0.94 -10.60 2.04
CA ASN A 173 0.44 -11.86 2.61
C ASN A 173 1.58 -12.80 3.07
N GLY A 174 2.80 -12.62 2.56
CA GLY A 174 3.99 -13.33 3.01
C GLY A 174 4.41 -13.05 4.46
N TYR A 175 3.88 -11.99 5.08
CA TYR A 175 4.19 -11.60 6.45
C TYR A 175 3.14 -12.09 7.46
N ALA A 176 3.49 -11.97 8.75
CA ALA A 176 2.55 -12.24 9.84
C ALA A 176 1.91 -10.93 10.29
N ASN A 177 0.59 -10.97 10.54
CA ASN A 177 -0.11 -9.87 11.18
C ASN A 177 0.38 -9.71 12.63
N GLY A 178 0.58 -8.48 13.09
CA GLY A 178 1.07 -8.24 14.45
C GLY A 178 1.12 -6.77 14.80
N ASP A 179 1.55 -6.46 16.03
CA ASP A 179 1.73 -5.08 16.46
C ASP A 179 2.72 -4.36 15.52
N GLY A 180 2.24 -3.30 14.88
CA GLY A 180 3.01 -2.52 13.91
C GLY A 180 2.96 -3.02 12.47
N PHE A 181 2.27 -4.12 12.17
CA PHE A 181 2.20 -4.69 10.82
C PHE A 181 0.80 -5.21 10.50
N LEU A 182 0.21 -4.70 9.44
CA LEU A 182 -1.10 -5.11 8.95
C LEU A 182 -0.95 -5.91 7.66
N THR A 183 -1.50 -7.14 7.63
CA THR A 183 -1.47 -8.04 6.46
C THR A 183 -2.91 -8.30 5.96
N PRO A 184 -3.11 -8.73 4.70
CA PRO A 184 -4.43 -9.15 4.22
C PRO A 184 -5.00 -10.34 5.00
N PHE A 185 -6.31 -10.55 4.87
CA PHE A 185 -6.97 -11.78 5.32
C PHE A 185 -6.49 -12.95 4.46
N LYS A 186 -6.00 -14.01 5.10
CA LYS A 186 -5.50 -15.23 4.44
C LYS A 186 -6.65 -16.09 3.93
N GLY A 187 -6.43 -16.80 2.82
CA GLY A 187 -7.45 -17.67 2.20
C GLY A 187 -8.62 -16.91 1.59
N VAL A 188 -8.44 -15.61 1.34
CA VAL A 188 -9.43 -14.72 0.72
C VAL A 188 -8.77 -14.05 -0.48
N ARG A 189 -9.53 -13.87 -1.57
CA ARG A 189 -9.08 -13.22 -2.81
C ARG A 189 -8.34 -11.92 -2.52
N TYR A 190 -7.20 -11.69 -3.18
CA TYR A 190 -6.26 -10.64 -2.79
C TYR A 190 -5.62 -9.86 -3.94
N HIS A 191 -5.13 -10.53 -5.00
CA HIS A 191 -4.28 -9.90 -5.99
C HIS A 191 -5.01 -8.80 -6.80
N LEU A 192 -4.33 -7.72 -7.17
CA LEU A 192 -4.95 -6.64 -7.97
C LEU A 192 -5.51 -7.15 -9.31
N LYS A 193 -4.84 -8.11 -9.94
CA LYS A 193 -5.26 -8.78 -11.19
C LYS A 193 -6.61 -9.48 -11.05
N ASP A 194 -6.95 -9.90 -9.84
CA ASP A 194 -8.24 -10.47 -9.52
C ASP A 194 -9.38 -9.45 -9.57
N TRP A 195 -9.13 -8.14 -9.61
CA TRP A 195 -10.19 -7.12 -9.56
C TRP A 195 -10.39 -6.36 -10.89
N GLY A 196 -9.85 -6.88 -12.00
CA GLY A 196 -9.94 -6.28 -13.34
C GLY A 196 -11.32 -6.33 -14.01
N GLU A 197 -11.43 -5.77 -15.22
CA GLU A 197 -12.67 -5.74 -15.99
C GLU A 197 -13.26 -7.14 -16.22
N GLY A 198 -14.56 -7.30 -15.89
CA GLY A 198 -15.25 -8.59 -15.93
C GLY A 198 -15.15 -9.42 -14.65
N SER A 199 -14.38 -8.97 -13.66
CA SER A 199 -14.28 -9.64 -12.38
C SER A 199 -15.45 -9.33 -11.44
N LEU A 200 -15.82 -10.30 -10.61
CA LEU A 200 -16.83 -10.13 -9.57
C LEU A 200 -16.38 -9.06 -8.57
N THR A 201 -17.30 -8.16 -8.21
CA THR A 201 -17.08 -7.22 -7.10
C THR A 201 -16.84 -8.00 -5.80
N PRO A 202 -16.09 -7.44 -4.83
CA PRO A 202 -15.92 -8.08 -3.53
C PRO A 202 -17.24 -8.54 -2.95
N GLN A 203 -17.34 -9.83 -2.62
CA GLN A 203 -18.59 -10.46 -2.19
C GLN A 203 -18.79 -10.39 -0.67
N ASN A 204 -17.69 -10.20 0.07
CA ASN A 204 -17.70 -10.18 1.52
C ASN A 204 -16.75 -9.09 2.07
N PRO A 205 -16.88 -8.72 3.36
CA PRO A 205 -16.04 -7.69 3.98
C PRO A 205 -14.54 -7.99 3.94
N HIS A 206 -14.13 -9.26 3.96
CA HIS A 206 -12.71 -9.63 3.90
C HIS A 206 -12.12 -9.41 2.50
N GLU A 207 -12.85 -9.77 1.45
CA GLU A 207 -12.49 -9.46 0.07
C GLU A 207 -12.43 -7.95 -0.16
N TYR A 208 -13.39 -7.23 0.40
CA TYR A 208 -13.41 -5.78 0.31
C TYR A 208 -12.15 -5.19 0.97
N PHE A 209 -11.81 -5.66 2.17
CA PHE A 209 -10.58 -5.26 2.85
C PHE A 209 -9.34 -5.58 2.01
N ASN A 210 -9.19 -6.82 1.55
CA ASN A 210 -8.04 -7.27 0.76
C ASN A 210 -7.86 -6.47 -0.53
N MET A 211 -8.96 -6.14 -1.23
CA MET A 211 -8.92 -5.29 -2.43
C MET A 211 -8.32 -3.91 -2.13
N TYR A 212 -8.74 -3.26 -1.04
CA TYR A 212 -8.18 -1.94 -0.66
C TYR A 212 -6.77 -2.04 -0.07
N HIS A 213 -6.48 -3.12 0.65
CA HIS A 213 -5.16 -3.42 1.18
C HIS A 213 -4.14 -3.53 0.04
N SER A 214 -4.46 -4.33 -0.99
CA SER A 214 -3.60 -4.50 -2.17
C SER A 214 -3.43 -3.19 -2.95
N LYS A 215 -4.52 -2.42 -3.14
CA LYS A 215 -4.43 -1.06 -3.74
C LYS A 215 -3.51 -0.12 -2.97
N ALA A 216 -3.50 -0.19 -1.64
CA ALA A 216 -2.66 0.64 -0.81
C ALA A 216 -1.20 0.16 -0.81
N LEU A 217 -0.96 -1.15 -0.82
CA LEU A 217 0.38 -1.74 -0.94
C LEU A 217 1.07 -1.43 -2.27
N ASN A 218 0.33 -1.11 -3.33
CA ASN A 218 0.90 -0.67 -4.59
C ASN A 218 1.92 0.49 -4.42
N VAL A 219 1.85 1.27 -3.33
CA VAL A 219 2.86 2.30 -3.04
C VAL A 219 4.28 1.71 -2.88
N ILE A 220 4.46 0.59 -2.18
CA ILE A 220 5.80 -0.01 -1.99
C ILE A 220 6.27 -0.69 -3.26
N GLU A 221 5.38 -1.39 -3.98
CA GLU A 221 5.67 -2.02 -5.27
C GLU A 221 6.15 -0.97 -6.28
N ARG A 222 5.42 0.15 -6.42
CA ARG A 222 5.83 1.28 -7.28
C ARG A 222 7.14 1.90 -6.83
N THR A 223 7.36 2.05 -5.53
CA THR A 223 8.61 2.63 -4.99
C THR A 223 9.81 1.74 -5.33
N ILE A 224 9.67 0.42 -5.19
CA ILE A 224 10.69 -0.56 -5.59
C ILE A 224 10.91 -0.51 -7.11
N GLY A 225 9.84 -0.47 -7.90
CA GLY A 225 9.91 -0.36 -9.36
C GLY A 225 10.65 0.89 -9.81
N LEU A 226 10.32 2.07 -9.24
CA LEU A 226 11.02 3.33 -9.51
C LEU A 226 12.51 3.24 -9.15
N LEU A 227 12.84 2.65 -8.01
CA LEU A 227 14.24 2.50 -7.57
C LEU A 227 15.03 1.67 -8.60
N LYS A 228 14.51 0.51 -9.03
CA LYS A 228 15.15 -0.37 -10.01
C LYS A 228 15.20 0.25 -11.42
N LYS A 229 14.13 0.95 -11.83
CA LYS A 229 14.07 1.64 -13.13
C LYS A 229 15.10 2.76 -13.22
N ARG A 230 15.26 3.53 -12.15
CA ARG A 230 16.21 4.65 -12.07
C ARG A 230 17.66 4.17 -12.07
N TRP A 231 17.95 3.08 -11.35
CA TRP A 231 19.31 2.61 -11.15
C TRP A 231 19.52 1.25 -11.83
N ALA A 232 20.01 1.26 -13.07
CA ALA A 232 20.27 0.05 -13.86
C ALA A 232 21.19 -0.96 -13.14
N VAL A 233 22.10 -0.48 -12.28
CA VAL A 233 22.98 -1.30 -11.44
C VAL A 233 22.23 -2.25 -10.50
N LEU A 234 20.95 -2.01 -10.24
CA LEU A 234 20.08 -2.85 -9.41
C LEU A 234 19.32 -3.92 -10.21
N ARG A 235 19.25 -3.79 -11.54
CA ARG A 235 18.52 -4.72 -12.42
C ARG A 235 19.39 -5.82 -12.99
N SER A 236 20.68 -5.55 -13.18
CA SER A 236 21.61 -6.48 -13.80
C SER A 236 22.55 -7.10 -12.77
N GLN A 237 23.03 -8.31 -13.06
CA GLN A 237 24.02 -8.96 -12.21
C GLN A 237 25.33 -8.16 -12.22
N THR A 238 25.77 -7.75 -11.03
CA THR A 238 27.01 -6.99 -10.85
C THR A 238 28.15 -7.86 -10.35
N PHE A 239 29.40 -7.48 -10.68
CA PHE A 239 30.62 -8.16 -10.23
C PHE A 239 31.16 -7.66 -8.88
N TYR A 240 30.40 -6.80 -8.20
CA TYR A 240 30.79 -6.28 -6.91
C TYR A 240 30.68 -7.35 -5.81
N SER A 241 31.55 -7.24 -4.80
CA SER A 241 31.38 -8.01 -3.57
C SER A 241 30.01 -7.73 -2.94
N ILE A 242 29.46 -8.69 -2.20
CA ILE A 242 28.17 -8.51 -1.50
C ILE A 242 28.18 -7.27 -0.61
N THR A 243 29.26 -7.02 0.11
CA THR A 243 29.42 -5.83 0.95
C THR A 243 29.33 -4.53 0.14
N THR A 244 29.99 -4.48 -1.02
CA THR A 244 29.93 -3.32 -1.91
C THR A 244 28.53 -3.17 -2.51
N GLN A 245 27.90 -4.27 -2.93
CA GLN A 245 26.55 -4.24 -3.49
C GLN A 245 25.52 -3.72 -2.47
N ASN A 246 25.62 -4.15 -1.20
CA ASN A 246 24.73 -3.65 -0.15
C ASN A 246 24.89 -2.14 0.05
N ARG A 247 26.11 -1.60 -0.03
CA ARG A 247 26.36 -0.15 0.02
C ARG A 247 25.76 0.57 -1.19
N ILE A 248 25.88 0.00 -2.39
CA ILE A 248 25.25 0.55 -3.60
C ILE A 248 23.73 0.62 -3.43
N ILE A 249 23.09 -0.45 -2.96
CA ILE A 249 21.64 -0.49 -2.71
C ILE A 249 21.21 0.62 -1.73
N MET A 250 21.92 0.74 -0.59
CA MET A 250 21.66 1.81 0.38
C MET A 250 21.80 3.21 -0.24
N THR A 251 22.88 3.44 -0.99
CA THR A 251 23.13 4.72 -1.66
C THR A 251 22.04 5.05 -2.69
N CYS A 252 21.61 4.08 -3.49
CA CYS A 252 20.53 4.25 -4.45
C CYS A 252 19.21 4.68 -3.79
N ALA A 253 18.88 4.08 -2.63
CA ALA A 253 17.68 4.45 -1.87
C ALA A 253 17.79 5.85 -1.25
N LEU A 254 18.96 6.22 -0.71
CA LEU A 254 19.21 7.57 -0.20
C LEU A 254 19.10 8.63 -1.29
N LEU A 255 19.69 8.37 -2.47
CA LEU A 255 19.59 9.26 -3.62
C LEU A 255 18.16 9.33 -4.16
N HIS A 256 17.42 8.21 -4.15
CA HIS A 256 15.99 8.22 -4.50
C HIS A 256 15.22 9.16 -3.57
N ASN A 257 15.40 9.07 -2.26
CA ASN A 257 14.76 9.95 -1.28
C ASN A 257 15.13 11.43 -1.47
N PHE A 258 16.40 11.72 -1.74
CA PHE A 258 16.86 13.07 -2.03
C PHE A 258 16.14 13.63 -3.26
N ILE A 259 16.16 12.89 -4.37
CA ILE A 259 15.48 13.32 -5.60
C ILE A 259 13.97 13.46 -5.40
N ARG A 260 13.32 12.57 -4.65
CA ARG A 260 11.89 12.69 -4.30
C ARG A 260 11.57 13.92 -3.45
N SER A 261 12.54 14.44 -2.72
CA SER A 261 12.36 15.66 -1.92
C SER A 261 12.55 16.93 -2.75
N GLU A 262 13.41 16.89 -3.76
CA GLU A 262 13.75 18.05 -4.59
C GLU A 262 12.91 18.15 -5.88
N MET A 263 12.45 17.03 -6.45
CA MET A 263 11.72 17.03 -7.72
C MET A 263 10.20 16.93 -7.51
N LEU A 264 9.48 18.00 -7.86
CA LEU A 264 8.01 18.07 -7.78
C LEU A 264 7.28 17.20 -8.83
N VAL A 265 7.94 16.87 -9.94
CA VAL A 265 7.39 16.04 -11.03
C VAL A 265 8.47 15.05 -11.47
N HIS A 266 8.16 13.76 -11.42
CA HIS A 266 9.13 12.73 -11.79
C HIS A 266 8.77 12.09 -13.15
N PRO A 267 9.57 12.27 -14.22
CA PRO A 267 9.25 11.77 -15.56
C PRO A 267 8.98 10.25 -15.62
N LEU A 268 9.61 9.46 -14.73
CA LEU A 268 9.42 8.00 -14.68
C LEU A 268 8.10 7.55 -14.04
N GLU A 269 7.34 8.44 -13.39
CA GLU A 269 6.04 8.07 -12.77
C GLU A 269 4.99 7.76 -13.83
N HIS A 270 4.95 8.51 -14.93
CA HIS A 270 4.02 8.25 -16.04
C HIS A 270 4.25 6.86 -16.67
N CYS A 271 5.50 6.42 -16.73
CA CYS A 271 5.84 5.14 -17.36
C CYS A 271 5.63 3.91 -16.44
N LEU A 272 5.09 4.06 -15.24
CA LEU A 272 4.69 2.93 -14.38
C LEU A 272 3.17 2.71 -14.38
N ASP A 273 2.41 3.71 -14.80
CA ASP A 273 0.95 3.59 -14.95
C ASP A 273 0.60 2.84 -16.26
N ASP A 274 1.52 2.83 -17.24
CA ASP A 274 1.38 2.18 -18.56
C ASP A 274 1.92 0.74 -18.64
N THR A 275 2.65 0.23 -17.64
CA THR A 275 3.23 -1.13 -17.66
C THR A 275 2.32 -2.22 -17.07
N ASN A 276 1.00 -2.01 -17.07
CA ASN A 276 0.03 -3.09 -16.80
C ASN A 276 -0.11 -4.10 -17.97
N SER A 277 0.70 -3.97 -19.02
CA SER A 277 0.83 -4.97 -20.08
C SER A 277 2.30 -5.17 -20.43
N ASP A 278 2.78 -6.37 -20.13
CA ASP A 278 3.73 -7.15 -20.95
C ASP A 278 5.23 -7.16 -20.65
N ASP A 279 5.73 -6.72 -19.50
CA ASP A 279 7.09 -7.12 -19.07
C ASP A 279 7.25 -7.00 -17.55
N GLU A 280 6.73 -7.96 -16.77
CA GLU A 280 7.31 -8.35 -15.47
C GLU A 280 6.66 -9.67 -14.98
N ASP A 281 7.53 -10.65 -14.76
CA ASP A 281 7.45 -11.74 -13.79
C ASP A 281 6.05 -12.27 -13.46
N ASN A 282 5.77 -13.49 -13.94
CA ASN A 282 4.64 -14.31 -13.51
C ASN A 282 4.62 -14.50 -11.99
N ASP A 283 3.98 -13.57 -11.29
CA ASP A 283 3.49 -13.70 -9.94
C ASP A 283 2.19 -14.50 -9.99
N ILE A 284 2.35 -15.81 -9.83
CA ILE A 284 1.34 -16.73 -9.32
C ILE A 284 2.05 -17.53 -8.24
N ASP A 285 1.80 -17.21 -6.98
CA ASP A 285 2.02 -18.13 -5.86
C ASP A 285 0.70 -18.23 -5.09
N LEU A 286 0.27 -19.48 -4.91
CA LEU A 286 -0.96 -19.98 -4.27
C LEU A 286 -1.30 -19.37 -2.90
#